data_AF-A0A418IJP3-F1
#
_entry.id   AF-A0A418IJP3-F1
#
_cell.length_a   1.000
_cell.length_b   1.000
_cell.length_c   1.000
_cell.angle_alpha   90.00
_cell.angle_beta   90.00
_cell.angle_gamma   90.00
#
_symmetry.space_group_name_H-M   'P 1'
#
loop_
_entity.id
_entity.type
_entity.pdbx_description
1 polymer ?
#
loop_
_entity_poly.entity_id
_entity_poly.type
_entity_poly.pdbx_seq_one_letter_code
_entity_poly.pdbx_strand_id
1 'polypeptide(L)' 'MSDKIITIYGEVPELIEKKSAEVINRYLNAPKDDFNFVKYNLYESDLSPIIEETLTLPFFSDKKAVLVQNAYV' A
#
# COMPACT_ATOMS: atom_id res chain seq x y z
N MET A 1 3.98 -6.37 13.00
CA MET A 1 4.93 -5.57 12.20
C MET A 1 5.04 -4.22 12.86
N SER A 2 6.25 -3.82 13.25
CA SER A 2 6.50 -2.50 13.87
C SER A 2 6.72 -1.41 12.82
N ASP A 3 7.15 -1.80 11.62
CA ASP A 3 7.40 -0.88 10.51
C ASP A 3 6.10 -0.51 9.80
N LYS A 4 5.79 0.79 9.77
CA LYS A 4 4.58 1.34 9.13
C LYS A 4 4.79 1.73 7.67
N ILE A 5 6.04 1.78 7.20
CA ILE A 5 6.44 2.15 5.85
C ILE A 5 7.40 1.08 5.34
N ILE A 6 7.14 0.54 4.16
CA ILE A 6 7.91 -0.56 3.56
C ILE A 6 8.18 -0.20 2.10
N THR A 7 9.44 -0.26 1.70
CA THR A 7 9.86 -0.10 0.30
C THR A 7 10.17 -1.47 -0.28
N ILE A 8 9.55 -1.80 -1.42
CA ILE A 8 9.81 -3.03 -2.17
C ILE A 8 10.38 -2.61 -3.52
N TYR A 9 11.60 -3.05 -3.82
CA TYR A 9 12.32 -2.73 -5.05
C TYR A 9 12.96 -3.99 -5.64
N GLY A 10 13.21 -3.98 -6.94
CA GLY A 10 13.81 -5.09 -7.67
C GLY A 10 13.61 -4.94 -9.19
N GLU A 11 14.18 -5.86 -9.95
CA GLU A 11 14.11 -5.85 -11.42
C GLU A 11 12.97 -6.71 -11.97
N VAL A 12 12.42 -7.63 -11.17
CA VAL A 12 11.40 -8.60 -11.59
C VAL A 12 10.03 -8.15 -11.09
N PRO A 13 9.14 -7.62 -11.95
CA PRO A 13 7.85 -7.07 -11.53
C PRO A 13 6.96 -8.08 -10.82
N GLU A 14 6.92 -9.32 -11.31
CA GLU A 14 6.11 -10.40 -10.74
C GLU A 14 6.50 -10.70 -9.27
N LEU A 15 7.79 -10.64 -8.95
CA LEU A 15 8.26 -10.82 -7.57
C LEU A 15 7.90 -9.63 -6.67
N ILE A 16 7.95 -8.41 -7.22
CA ILE A 16 7.54 -7.19 -6.49
C ILE A 16 6.05 -7.24 -6.18
N GLU A 17 5.21 -7.58 -7.15
CA GLU A 17 3.76 -7.70 -6.98
C GLU A 17 3.40 -8.79 -5.98
N LYS A 18 4.02 -9.98 -6.13
CA LYS A 18 3.84 -11.09 -5.20
C LYS A 18 4.22 -10.70 -3.77
N LYS A 19 5.36 -10.01 -3.60
CA LYS A 19 5.82 -9.60 -2.27
C LYS A 19 4.92 -8.52 -1.66
N SER A 20 4.51 -7.55 -2.47
CA SER A 20 3.57 -6.51 -2.05
C SER A 20 2.26 -7.12 -1.56
N ALA A 21 1.69 -8.04 -2.33
CA ALA A 21 0.46 -8.73 -1.97
C ALA A 21 0.61 -9.57 -0.68
N GLU A 22 1.72 -10.29 -0.51
CA GLU A 22 2.01 -11.06 0.70
C GLU A 22 2.04 -10.17 1.95
N VAL A 23 2.74 -9.03 1.86
CA VAL A 23 2.88 -8.07 2.97
C VAL A 23 1.53 -7.44 3.32
N ILE A 24 0.77 -6.99 2.32
CA ILE A 24 -0.55 -6.37 2.52
C ILE A 24 -1.53 -7.37 3.14
N ASN A 25 -1.61 -8.59 2.60
CA ASN A 25 -2.54 -9.61 3.10
C ASN A 25 -2.23 -9.99 4.56
N ARG A 26 -0.93 -10.12 4.91
CA ARG A 26 -0.50 -10.37 6.29
C ARG A 26 -0.76 -9.18 7.20
N TYR A 27 -0.72 -7.95 6.69
CA TYR A 27 -0.95 -6.77 7.48
C TYR A 27 -2.44 -6.61 7.82
N LEU A 28 -3.32 -6.64 6.81
CA LEU A 28 -4.75 -6.42 6.97
C LEU A 28 -5.43 -7.53 7.78
N ASN A 29 -4.95 -8.78 7.72
CA ASN A 29 -5.56 -9.94 8.40
C ASN A 29 -7.06 -10.14 8.07
N ALA A 30 -7.53 -9.52 6.99
CA ALA A 30 -8.91 -9.53 6.52
C ALA A 30 -8.90 -9.45 4.97
N PRO A 31 -10.01 -9.80 4.30
CA PRO A 31 -10.15 -9.59 2.86
C PRO A 31 -9.87 -8.14 2.48
N LYS A 32 -9.28 -7.92 1.30
CA LYS A 32 -9.12 -6.56 0.76
C LYS A 32 -10.50 -5.99 0.48
N ASP A 33 -10.76 -4.81 1.04
CA ASP A 33 -11.90 -3.98 0.69
C ASP A 33 -11.40 -2.61 0.20
N ASP A 34 -12.26 -1.93 -0.55
CA ASP A 34 -11.91 -0.67 -1.21
C ASP A 34 -11.73 0.51 -0.23
N PHE A 35 -12.05 0.33 1.06
CA PHE A 35 -11.90 1.37 2.09
C PHE A 35 -10.58 1.25 2.85
N ASN A 36 -10.12 0.03 3.09
CA ASN A 36 -8.96 -0.32 3.89
C ASN A 36 -7.74 -0.69 3.04
N PHE A 37 -7.90 -0.84 1.73
CA PHE A 37 -6.81 -1.01 0.79
C PHE A 37 -6.93 -0.04 -0.39
N VAL A 38 -5.94 0.83 -0.56
CA VAL A 38 -5.91 1.79 -1.67
C VAL A 38 -4.58 1.66 -2.42
N LYS A 39 -4.66 1.78 -3.74
CA LYS A 39 -3.53 1.66 -4.65
C LYS A 39 -3.36 2.95 -5.44
N TYR A 40 -2.14 3.47 -5.45
CA TYR A 40 -1.73 4.63 -6.23
C TYR A 40 -0.58 4.28 -7.17
N ASN A 41 -0.46 5.07 -8.24
CA ASN A 41 0.66 5.05 -9.16
C ASN A 41 1.22 6.47 -9.24
N LEU A 42 2.50 6.67 -8.88
CA LEU A 42 3.12 8.00 -8.90
C LEU A 42 3.33 8.58 -10.31
N TYR A 43 3.12 7.79 -11.36
CA TYR A 43 3.03 8.32 -12.73
C TYR A 43 1.68 8.99 -13.03
N GLU A 44 0.66 8.74 -12.20
CA GLU A 44 -0.72 9.19 -12.41
C GLU A 44 -1.26 10.04 -11.26
N SER A 45 -0.64 9.97 -10.08
CA SER A 45 -1.09 10.60 -8.84
C SER A 45 0.07 11.34 -8.17
N ASP A 46 -0.20 12.55 -7.69
CA ASP A 46 0.77 13.29 -6.89
C ASP A 46 0.96 12.65 -5.50
N LEU A 47 2.08 12.97 -4.85
CA LEU A 47 2.36 12.47 -3.50
C LEU A 47 1.40 13.03 -2.45
N SER A 48 0.91 14.25 -2.62
CA SER A 48 0.00 14.91 -1.66
C SER A 48 -1.27 14.09 -1.36
N PRO A 49 -2.09 13.67 -2.35
CA PRO A 49 -3.27 12.85 -2.08
C PRO A 49 -2.94 11.49 -1.46
N ILE A 50 -1.76 10.93 -1.75
CA ILE A 50 -1.30 9.68 -1.13
C ILE A 50 -1.06 9.88 0.36
N ILE A 51 -0.38 10.98 0.74
CA ILE A 51 -0.14 11.32 2.14
C ILE A 51 -1.46 11.56 2.87
N GLU A 52 -2.37 12.33 2.26
CA GLU A 52 -3.70 12.58 2.84
C GLU A 52 -4.43 11.26 3.12
N GLU A 53 -4.36 10.30 2.21
CA GLU A 53 -4.98 8.99 2.38
C GLU A 53 -4.35 8.15 3.51
N THR A 54 -3.08 8.33 3.81
CA THR A 54 -2.46 7.67 4.98
C THR A 54 -2.94 8.24 6.32
N LEU A 55 -3.54 9.44 6.31
CA LEU A 55 -4.08 10.10 7.49
C LEU A 55 -5.58 9.82 7.70
N THR A 56 -6.26 9.19 6.73
CA THR A 56 -7.67 8.84 6.86
C THR A 56 -7.87 7.61 7.75
N LEU A 57 -8.99 7.60 8.47
CA LEU A 57 -9.33 6.47 9.34
C LEU A 57 -9.72 5.23 8.51
N PRO A 58 -9.29 4.03 8.90
CA PRO A 58 -9.80 2.79 8.32
C PRO A 58 -11.30 2.63 8.62
N PHE A 59 -12.03 1.94 7.74
CA PHE A 59 -13.48 1.72 7.86
C PHE A 59 -13.76 0.35 8.46
N PHE A 60 -14.40 0.30 9.64
CA PHE A 60 -14.68 -0.94 10.40
C PHE A 60 -13.46 -1.88 10.55
N SER A 61 -12.26 -1.32 10.58
CA SER A 61 -10.99 -2.03 10.68
C SER A 61 -10.03 -1.26 11.56
N ASP A 62 -9.06 -1.95 12.16
CA ASP A 62 -7.96 -1.31 12.89
C ASP A 62 -6.81 -0.88 11.95
N LYS A 63 -6.88 -1.28 10.67
CA LYS A 63 -5.74 -1.19 9.74
C LYS A 63 -6.18 -0.79 8.36
N LYS A 64 -5.35 0.07 7.75
CA LYS A 64 -5.40 0.47 6.35
C LYS A 64 -4.04 0.29 5.69
N ALA A 65 -4.02 -0.17 4.45
CA ALA A 65 -2.82 -0.35 3.64
C ALA A 65 -2.89 0.54 2.39
N VAL A 66 -1.87 1.37 2.19
CA VAL A 66 -1.70 2.20 0.99
C VAL A 66 -0.53 1.64 0.19
N LEU A 67 -0.80 1.16 -1.02
CA LEU A 67 0.23 0.70 -1.95
C LEU A 67 0.55 1.81 -2.95
N VAL A 68 1.82 2.18 -3.05
CA VAL A 68 2.29 3.18 -4.01
C VAL A 68 3.22 2.50 -5.00
N GLN A 69 2.88 2.56 -6.29
CA GLN A 69 3.70 2.04 -7.38
C GLN A 69 4.50 3.14 -8.05
N ASN A 70 5.60 2.74 -8.69
CA ASN A 70 6.45 3.60 -9.50
C ASN A 70 7.03 4.80 -8.73
N ALA A 71 7.33 4.58 -7.45
CA ALA A 71 8.09 5.51 -6.61
C ALA A 71 9.58 5.50 -7.01
N TYR A 72 9.88 6.06 -8.17
CA TYR A 72 11.25 6.34 -8.58
C TYR A 72 11.81 7.47 -7.71
N VAL A 73 13.04 7.26 -7.21
CA VAL A 73 13.86 8.30 -6.56
C VAL A 73 14.80 8.89 -7.61
#